data_AF-A0A9D5ULV4-F1
#
_entry.id   AF-A0A9D5ULV4-F1
#
_cell.length_a   1.000
_cell.length_b   1.000
_cell.length_c   1.000
_cell.angle_alpha   90.00
_cell.angle_beta   90.00
_cell.angle_gamma   90.00
#
_symmetry.space_group_name_H-M   'P 1'
#
loop_
_entity.id
_entity.type
_entity.pdbx_description
1 polymer ?
#
loop_
_entity_poly.entity_id
_entity_poly.type
_entity_poly.pdbx_seq_one_letter_code
_entity_poly.pdbx_strand_id
1 'polypeptide(L)'
;LRQVLAPKVDNIDGQLTDTNQKKREDFYSALTAFSNCLKVALQSATYFEDKSFDDKRELYKKALKSMSELRKQVREDAEETVNYDAYAESIRTMLDKHIGGVEIQESEGVYLVGNMGKDAKPKDMSDDEARNKKDAITGRVTKMIEQDLADDPYAQEYFSNLLKKAIEQAKEMFDAPAKQYLLFADFEEQVKERKVEGMPSERFDDLNPKVKRHVQAYYGLFLKHLDDVSNLSEDERFDFSMAIDEVVTSAVAEFSINPQEIEKQINRQLLPMMFKAIGMNAAKTIINDVIQITRLGVAGYHS
;
A
#
# COMPACT_ATOMS: atom_id res chain seq x y z
N LEU A 1 9.74 -21.46 -4.88
CA LEU A 1 10.62 -20.30 -4.57
C LEU A 1 9.82 -19.00 -4.40
N ARG A 2 8.96 -18.62 -5.36
CA ARG A 2 8.09 -17.43 -5.25
C ARG A 2 7.31 -17.33 -3.93
N GLN A 3 6.64 -18.41 -3.50
CA GLN A 3 5.90 -18.47 -2.22
C GLN A 3 6.76 -18.15 -0.98
N VAL A 4 8.05 -18.45 -1.00
CA VAL A 4 8.96 -18.20 0.15
C VAL A 4 9.34 -16.73 0.26
N LEU A 5 9.24 -16.00 -0.86
CA LEU A 5 9.58 -14.58 -0.97
C LEU A 5 8.34 -13.69 -1.04
N ALA A 6 7.17 -14.22 -1.36
CA ALA A 6 5.91 -13.47 -1.36
C ALA A 6 5.66 -12.78 -0.01
N PRO A 7 5.05 -11.57 -0.01
CA PRO A 7 4.74 -10.85 1.22
C PRO A 7 3.87 -11.72 2.13
N LYS A 8 4.23 -11.81 3.40
CA LYS A 8 3.48 -12.61 4.37
C LYS A 8 3.23 -11.78 5.61
N VAL A 9 2.12 -11.04 5.56
CA VAL A 9 1.65 -10.21 6.66
C VAL A 9 1.01 -11.07 7.73
N ASP A 10 1.55 -10.98 8.94
CA ASP A 10 1.01 -11.57 10.14
C ASP A 10 0.88 -10.51 11.23
N ASN A 11 -0.07 -10.68 12.14
CA ASN A 11 -0.18 -9.84 13.33
C ASN A 11 0.78 -10.38 14.40
N ILE A 12 1.84 -9.62 14.71
CA ILE A 12 2.84 -9.92 15.75
C ILE A 12 2.76 -8.80 16.78
N ASP A 13 2.45 -9.14 18.03
CA ASP A 13 2.35 -8.19 19.16
C ASP A 13 1.45 -6.97 18.88
N GLY A 14 0.40 -7.14 18.08
CA GLY A 14 -0.55 -6.08 17.73
C GLY A 14 -0.14 -5.22 16.53
N GLN A 15 0.99 -5.50 15.89
CA GLN A 15 1.47 -4.82 14.68
C GLN A 15 1.39 -5.75 13.46
N LEU A 16 0.88 -5.22 12.35
CA LEU A 16 0.90 -5.92 11.07
C LEU A 16 2.35 -5.93 10.55
N THR A 17 2.94 -7.12 10.47
CA THR A 17 4.36 -7.27 10.12
C THR A 17 4.49 -8.25 8.96
N ASP A 18 5.22 -7.85 7.91
CA ASP A 18 5.62 -8.76 6.85
C ASP A 18 6.80 -9.64 7.28
N THR A 19 6.51 -10.88 7.63
CA THR A 19 7.50 -11.86 8.11
C THR A 19 8.52 -12.28 7.06
N ASN A 20 8.23 -12.07 5.77
CA ASN A 20 9.12 -12.42 4.67
C ASN A 20 9.94 -11.22 4.16
N GLN A 21 9.73 -10.01 4.70
CA GLN A 21 10.46 -8.81 4.29
C GLN A 21 11.99 -9.02 4.34
N LYS A 22 12.52 -9.50 5.46
CA LYS A 22 13.96 -9.76 5.60
C LYS A 22 14.48 -10.77 4.55
N LYS A 23 13.72 -11.84 4.27
CA LYS A 23 14.11 -12.84 3.27
C LYS A 23 14.15 -12.25 1.86
N ARG A 24 13.22 -11.34 1.54
CA ARG A 24 13.23 -10.59 0.28
C ARG A 24 14.44 -9.68 0.18
N GLU A 25 14.73 -8.91 1.22
CA GLU A 25 15.89 -8.01 1.27
C GLU A 25 17.21 -8.78 1.12
N ASP A 26 17.37 -9.89 1.84
CA ASP A 26 18.53 -10.78 1.74
C ASP A 26 18.67 -11.36 0.33
N PHE A 27 17.56 -11.80 -0.29
CA PHE A 27 17.55 -12.27 -1.67
C PHE A 27 17.96 -11.17 -2.66
N TYR A 28 17.43 -9.95 -2.52
CA TYR A 28 17.78 -8.83 -3.39
C TYR A 28 19.26 -8.47 -3.25
N SER A 29 19.78 -8.45 -2.03
CA SER A 29 21.19 -8.20 -1.76
C SER A 29 22.08 -9.29 -2.36
N ALA A 30 21.74 -10.56 -2.17
CA ALA A 30 22.48 -11.69 -2.72
C ALA A 30 22.48 -11.71 -4.25
N LEU A 31 21.32 -11.46 -4.88
CA LEU A 31 21.24 -11.34 -6.34
C LEU A 31 22.08 -10.16 -6.86
N THR A 32 22.13 -9.07 -6.08
CA THR A 32 22.96 -7.91 -6.38
C THR A 32 24.45 -8.26 -6.30
N ALA A 33 24.89 -8.91 -5.22
CA ALA A 33 26.28 -9.36 -5.12
C ALA A 33 26.66 -10.33 -6.27
N PHE A 34 25.77 -11.28 -6.58
CA PHE A 34 25.97 -12.27 -7.63
C PHE A 34 26.13 -11.61 -9.01
N SER A 35 25.23 -10.71 -9.39
CA SER A 35 25.29 -10.14 -10.74
C SER A 35 26.40 -9.11 -10.90
N ASN A 36 26.81 -8.41 -9.83
CA ASN A 36 28.05 -7.62 -9.85
C ASN A 36 29.29 -8.50 -10.08
N CYS A 37 29.39 -9.63 -9.38
CA CYS A 37 30.49 -10.56 -9.56
C CYS A 37 30.51 -11.14 -10.99
N LEU A 38 29.36 -11.57 -11.49
CA LEU A 38 29.24 -12.10 -12.85
C LEU A 38 29.59 -11.05 -13.91
N LYS A 39 29.24 -9.77 -13.68
CA LYS A 39 29.61 -8.66 -14.58
C LYS A 39 31.13 -8.55 -14.74
N VAL A 40 31.85 -8.56 -13.62
CA VAL A 40 33.31 -8.48 -13.61
C VAL A 40 33.93 -9.73 -14.25
N ALA A 41 33.39 -10.91 -13.96
CA ALA A 41 33.85 -12.16 -14.56
C ALA A 41 33.69 -12.16 -16.09
N LEU A 42 32.54 -11.73 -16.61
CA LEU A 42 32.26 -11.64 -18.04
C LEU A 42 33.10 -10.58 -18.78
N GLN A 43 33.80 -9.71 -18.04
CA GLN A 43 34.75 -8.73 -18.59
C GLN A 43 36.21 -9.21 -18.51
N SER A 44 36.48 -10.32 -17.83
CA SER A 44 37.84 -10.83 -17.61
C SER A 44 38.24 -11.88 -18.65
N ALA A 45 39.38 -11.69 -19.32
CA ALA A 45 39.93 -12.67 -20.25
C ALA A 45 40.28 -14.01 -19.55
N THR A 46 40.82 -13.94 -18.33
CA THR A 46 41.18 -15.13 -17.54
C THR A 46 39.98 -16.01 -17.21
N TYR A 47 38.79 -15.42 -17.09
CA TYR A 47 37.55 -16.15 -16.87
C TYR A 47 37.15 -17.00 -18.08
N PHE A 48 37.48 -16.56 -19.30
CA PHE A 48 37.23 -17.28 -20.55
C PHE A 48 38.31 -18.31 -20.87
N GLU A 49 39.54 -18.08 -20.41
CA GLU A 49 40.67 -19.02 -20.60
C GLU A 49 40.61 -20.22 -19.66
N ASP A 50 39.95 -20.09 -18.51
CA ASP A 50 39.81 -21.18 -17.52
C ASP A 50 38.72 -22.18 -17.92
N LYS A 51 39.14 -23.36 -18.38
CA LYS A 51 38.28 -24.49 -18.80
C LYS A 51 37.40 -25.04 -17.67
N SER A 52 37.71 -24.79 -16.40
CA SER A 52 36.88 -25.25 -15.28
C SER A 52 35.51 -24.57 -15.20
N PHE A 53 35.31 -23.50 -15.99
CA PHE A 53 34.07 -22.73 -16.07
C PHE A 53 33.26 -22.93 -17.35
N ASP A 54 33.73 -23.71 -18.33
CA ASP A 54 33.05 -23.85 -19.63
C ASP A 54 31.57 -24.26 -19.48
N ASP A 55 31.27 -25.28 -18.66
CA ASP A 55 29.90 -25.73 -18.42
C ASP A 55 29.13 -24.84 -17.41
N LYS A 56 29.83 -24.01 -16.64
CA LYS A 56 29.25 -23.17 -15.57
C LYS A 56 28.86 -21.78 -16.04
N ARG A 57 29.51 -21.26 -17.09
CA ARG A 57 29.24 -19.93 -17.66
C ARG A 57 27.77 -19.79 -18.09
N GLU A 58 27.27 -20.76 -18.84
CA GLU A 58 25.88 -20.76 -19.30
C GLU A 58 24.89 -21.00 -18.14
N LEU A 59 25.25 -21.84 -17.17
CA LEU A 59 24.45 -22.03 -15.95
C LEU A 59 24.28 -20.72 -15.17
N TYR A 60 25.37 -19.96 -14.97
CA TYR A 60 25.32 -18.68 -14.25
C TYR A 60 24.52 -17.61 -14.98
N LYS A 61 24.60 -17.56 -16.31
CA LYS A 61 23.75 -16.67 -17.13
C LYS A 61 22.27 -17.03 -17.01
N LYS A 62 21.92 -18.31 -17.11
CA LYS A 62 20.54 -18.80 -16.93
C LYS A 62 20.02 -18.51 -15.51
N ALA A 63 20.85 -18.75 -14.50
CA ALA A 63 20.53 -18.46 -13.12
C ALA A 63 20.24 -16.97 -12.92
N LEU A 64 21.10 -16.08 -13.44
CA LEU A 64 20.89 -14.63 -13.37
C LEU A 64 19.55 -14.21 -13.98
N LYS A 65 19.21 -14.73 -15.17
CA LYS A 65 17.94 -14.45 -15.85
C LYS A 65 16.76 -14.87 -14.99
N SER A 66 16.71 -16.14 -14.59
CA SER A 66 15.59 -16.68 -13.79
C SER A 66 15.41 -15.97 -12.44
N MET A 67 16.50 -15.59 -11.77
CA MET A 67 16.44 -14.89 -10.48
C MET A 67 16.03 -13.42 -10.62
N SER A 68 16.37 -12.79 -11.76
CA SER A 68 15.94 -11.43 -12.08
C SER A 68 14.45 -11.39 -12.43
N GLU A 69 13.93 -12.39 -13.15
CA GLU A 69 12.49 -12.57 -13.37
C GLU A 69 11.75 -12.81 -12.04
N LEU A 70 12.28 -13.67 -11.17
CA LEU A 70 11.72 -13.90 -9.84
C LEU A 70 11.71 -12.62 -8.99
N ARG A 71 12.78 -11.81 -9.02
CA ARG A 71 12.84 -10.52 -8.32
C ARG A 71 11.77 -9.55 -8.84
N LYS A 72 11.52 -9.50 -10.16
CA LYS A 72 10.47 -8.66 -10.73
C LYS A 72 9.10 -9.07 -10.17
N GLN A 73 8.76 -10.35 -10.24
CA GLN A 73 7.47 -10.87 -9.75
C GLN A 73 7.27 -10.62 -8.25
N VAL A 74 8.29 -10.91 -7.42
CA VAL A 74 8.21 -10.73 -5.97
C VAL A 74 8.04 -9.25 -5.58
N ARG A 75 8.69 -8.33 -6.31
CA ARG A 75 8.53 -6.88 -6.09
C ARG A 75 7.14 -6.39 -6.48
N GLU A 76 6.61 -6.89 -7.59
CA GLU A 76 5.23 -6.61 -8.03
C GLU A 76 4.22 -7.12 -6.99
N ASP A 77 4.39 -8.35 -6.50
CA ASP A 77 3.53 -8.95 -5.48
C ASP A 77 3.57 -8.18 -4.14
N ALA A 78 4.73 -7.62 -3.78
CA ALA A 78 4.92 -6.85 -2.54
C ALA A 78 4.64 -5.34 -2.69
N GLU A 79 4.22 -4.89 -3.87
CA GLU A 79 4.04 -3.48 -4.22
C GLU A 79 5.25 -2.59 -3.88
N GLU A 80 6.45 -3.13 -3.95
CA GLU A 80 7.66 -2.36 -3.64
C GLU A 80 7.91 -1.33 -4.75
N THR A 81 7.82 -0.04 -4.43
CA THR A 81 7.86 1.07 -5.39
C THR A 81 9.15 1.03 -6.22
N VAL A 82 9.01 1.22 -7.53
CA VAL A 82 10.10 1.17 -8.48
C VAL A 82 10.95 2.43 -8.36
N ASN A 83 11.88 2.47 -7.39
CA ASN A 83 13.05 3.30 -7.60
C ASN A 83 13.98 2.53 -8.53
N TYR A 84 14.11 3.03 -9.77
CA TYR A 84 15.08 2.55 -10.75
C TYR A 84 16.49 2.95 -10.29
N ASP A 85 16.97 2.32 -9.22
CA ASP A 85 18.35 2.46 -8.81
C ASP A 85 19.21 1.82 -9.91
N ALA A 86 20.29 2.51 -10.29
CA ALA A 86 21.30 2.24 -11.33
C ALA A 86 21.72 0.77 -11.55
N TYR A 87 21.34 -0.09 -10.62
CA TYR A 87 21.52 -1.52 -10.60
C TYR A 87 20.70 -2.30 -11.64
N ALA A 88 19.41 -1.98 -11.80
CA ALA A 88 18.53 -2.72 -12.70
C ALA A 88 18.91 -2.53 -14.18
N GLU A 89 19.33 -1.32 -14.55
CA GLU A 89 19.89 -1.03 -15.87
C GLU A 89 21.19 -1.81 -16.10
N SER A 90 22.04 -1.92 -15.09
CA SER A 90 23.30 -2.66 -15.22
C SER A 90 23.09 -4.17 -15.43
N ILE A 91 22.06 -4.75 -14.80
CA ILE A 91 21.65 -6.15 -15.03
C ILE A 91 21.05 -6.30 -16.41
N ARG A 92 20.10 -5.44 -16.82
CA ARG A 92 19.48 -5.48 -18.16
C ARG A 92 20.53 -5.35 -19.25
N THR A 93 21.42 -4.37 -19.15
CA THR A 93 22.52 -4.17 -20.11
C THR A 93 23.45 -5.37 -20.17
N MET A 94 23.74 -6.03 -19.04
CA MET A 94 24.58 -7.23 -19.02
C MET A 94 23.86 -8.43 -19.65
N LEU A 95 22.56 -8.62 -19.36
CA LEU A 95 21.74 -9.66 -19.98
C LEU A 95 21.67 -9.43 -21.49
N ASP A 96 21.37 -8.21 -21.95
CA ASP A 96 21.26 -7.87 -23.37
C ASP A 96 22.60 -8.03 -24.12
N LYS A 97 23.72 -7.67 -23.47
CA LYS A 97 25.06 -7.75 -24.08
C LYS A 97 25.64 -9.16 -24.14
N HIS A 98 25.34 -10.01 -23.15
CA HIS A 98 25.98 -11.33 -22.99
C HIS A 98 25.05 -12.53 -23.19
N ILE A 99 23.74 -12.28 -23.31
CA ILE A 99 22.67 -13.26 -23.59
C ILE A 99 21.90 -12.76 -24.81
N GLY A 100 22.59 -12.58 -25.94
CA GLY A 100 21.95 -12.22 -27.19
C GLY A 100 21.00 -13.33 -27.66
N GLY A 101 19.74 -12.97 -27.93
CA GLY A 101 18.87 -13.77 -28.80
C GLY A 101 17.75 -14.59 -28.16
N VAL A 102 17.27 -14.25 -26.96
CA VAL A 102 15.96 -14.74 -26.51
C VAL A 102 15.18 -13.56 -25.96
N GLU A 103 14.22 -13.09 -26.76
CA GLU A 103 13.21 -12.11 -26.42
C GLU A 103 12.75 -12.32 -24.97
N ILE A 104 12.68 -11.23 -24.20
CA ILE A 104 12.06 -11.24 -22.88
C ILE A 104 10.58 -11.50 -23.14
N GLN A 105 10.18 -12.77 -23.25
CA GLN A 105 8.78 -13.12 -23.10
C GLN A 105 8.44 -12.80 -21.66
N GLU A 106 7.75 -11.67 -21.50
CA GLU A 106 6.92 -11.44 -20.33
C GLU A 106 6.12 -12.72 -20.13
N SER A 107 6.37 -13.43 -19.02
CA SER A 107 5.62 -14.65 -18.72
C SER A 107 4.15 -14.32 -18.82
N GLU A 108 3.38 -15.07 -19.62
CA GLU A 108 1.93 -14.85 -19.86
C GLU A 108 1.07 -14.84 -18.58
N GLY A 109 1.68 -15.08 -17.41
CA GLY A 109 1.11 -14.77 -16.10
C GLY A 109 1.47 -13.37 -15.59
N VAL A 110 1.41 -12.33 -16.44
CA VAL A 110 1.36 -10.94 -15.97
C VAL A 110 0.03 -10.78 -15.26
N TYR A 111 0.04 -11.01 -13.95
CA TYR A 111 -1.10 -10.67 -13.13
C TYR A 111 -1.22 -9.15 -13.14
N LEU A 112 -2.13 -8.63 -13.96
CA LEU A 112 -2.51 -7.22 -13.92
C LEU A 112 -2.98 -6.91 -12.51
N VAL A 113 -2.11 -6.23 -11.76
CA VAL A 113 -2.26 -5.93 -10.33
C VAL A 113 -3.59 -5.21 -10.04
N GLY A 114 -4.12 -4.45 -11.01
CA GLY A 114 -5.43 -3.78 -10.94
C GLY A 114 -6.66 -4.66 -11.17
N ASN A 115 -6.51 -5.88 -11.71
CA ASN A 115 -7.62 -6.78 -12.07
C ASN A 115 -7.69 -8.05 -11.22
N MET A 116 -6.81 -8.22 -10.23
CA MET A 116 -6.80 -9.35 -9.30
C MET A 116 -8.06 -9.49 -8.41
N GLY A 117 -9.09 -8.64 -8.57
CA GLY A 117 -10.43 -8.83 -7.97
C GLY A 117 -11.57 -8.93 -8.98
N LYS A 118 -11.34 -8.56 -10.26
CA LYS A 118 -12.41 -8.40 -11.26
C LYS A 118 -12.63 -9.61 -12.16
N ASP A 119 -11.61 -10.46 -12.31
CA ASP A 119 -11.64 -11.68 -13.14
C ASP A 119 -11.22 -12.92 -12.34
N ALA A 120 -11.63 -13.00 -11.08
CA ALA A 120 -11.46 -14.22 -10.31
C ALA A 120 -12.40 -15.30 -10.88
N LYS A 121 -11.86 -16.26 -11.63
CA LYS A 121 -12.46 -17.59 -11.77
C LYS A 121 -11.86 -18.50 -10.69
N PRO A 122 -12.31 -18.41 -9.42
CA PRO A 122 -11.70 -19.13 -8.30
C PRO A 122 -11.82 -20.65 -8.40
N LYS A 123 -12.70 -21.17 -9.28
CA LYS A 123 -12.87 -22.61 -9.50
C LYS A 123 -11.78 -23.26 -10.36
N ASP A 124 -11.05 -22.46 -11.14
CA ASP A 124 -10.01 -22.97 -12.05
C ASP A 124 -8.58 -22.77 -11.50
N MET A 125 -8.46 -22.15 -10.31
CA MET A 125 -7.18 -21.86 -9.69
C MET A 125 -6.66 -23.05 -8.87
N SER A 126 -5.36 -23.31 -8.97
CA SER A 126 -4.66 -24.23 -8.07
C SER A 126 -4.56 -23.66 -6.65
N ASP A 127 -4.52 -24.52 -5.64
CA ASP A 127 -4.36 -24.13 -4.23
C ASP A 127 -3.10 -23.28 -3.99
N ASP A 128 -1.99 -23.60 -4.68
CA ASP A 128 -0.74 -22.85 -4.58
C ASP A 128 -0.86 -21.45 -5.21
N GLU A 129 -1.66 -21.33 -6.28
CA GLU A 129 -1.92 -20.05 -6.92
C GLU A 129 -2.81 -19.17 -6.02
N ALA A 130 -3.85 -19.76 -5.42
CA ALA A 130 -4.75 -19.08 -4.50
C ALA A 130 -4.01 -18.56 -3.26
N ARG A 131 -3.09 -19.35 -2.70
CA ARG A 131 -2.23 -18.92 -1.58
C ARG A 131 -1.36 -17.72 -1.94
N ASN A 132 -0.67 -17.78 -3.08
CA ASN A 132 0.19 -16.69 -3.53
C ASN A 132 -0.62 -15.41 -3.78
N LYS A 133 -1.80 -15.51 -4.43
CA LYS A 133 -2.65 -14.33 -4.66
C LYS A 133 -3.21 -13.78 -3.35
N LYS A 134 -3.64 -14.63 -2.43
CA LYS A 134 -4.12 -14.19 -1.11
C LYS A 134 -3.03 -13.42 -0.38
N ASP A 135 -1.81 -13.94 -0.32
CA ASP A 135 -0.68 -13.29 0.33
C ASP A 135 -0.31 -11.95 -0.34
N ALA A 136 -0.34 -11.88 -1.67
CA ALA A 136 -0.16 -10.62 -2.42
C ALA A 136 -1.25 -9.58 -2.12
N ILE A 137 -2.53 -9.98 -2.12
CA ILE A 137 -3.64 -9.07 -1.76
C ILE A 137 -3.52 -8.61 -0.30
N THR A 138 -3.19 -9.49 0.64
CA THR A 138 -3.01 -9.08 2.05
C THR A 138 -1.90 -8.04 2.18
N GLY A 139 -0.76 -8.22 1.49
CA GLY A 139 0.32 -7.24 1.46
C GLY A 139 -0.13 -5.88 0.91
N ARG A 140 -0.78 -5.89 -0.26
CA ARG A 140 -1.35 -4.69 -0.89
C ARG A 140 -2.33 -3.96 0.02
N VAL A 141 -3.31 -4.68 0.59
CA VAL A 141 -4.33 -4.06 1.44
C VAL A 141 -3.70 -3.45 2.70
N THR A 142 -2.69 -4.11 3.27
CA THR A 142 -1.92 -3.53 4.40
C THR A 142 -1.30 -2.20 4.00
N LYS A 143 -0.63 -2.16 2.84
CA LYS A 143 0.00 -0.95 2.33
C LYS A 143 -1.01 0.15 1.99
N MET A 144 -2.15 -0.20 1.40
CA MET A 144 -3.26 0.73 1.14
C MET A 144 -3.77 1.37 2.44
N ILE A 145 -3.97 0.58 3.50
CA ILE A 145 -4.42 1.09 4.80
C ILE A 145 -3.37 2.01 5.43
N GLU A 146 -2.09 1.68 5.31
CA GLU A 146 -1.01 2.49 5.87
C GLU A 146 -0.74 3.77 5.09
N GLN A 147 -0.80 3.72 3.75
CA GLN A 147 -0.37 4.82 2.87
C GLN A 147 -1.55 5.59 2.27
N ASP A 148 -2.54 4.91 1.68
CA ASP A 148 -3.65 5.55 0.97
C ASP A 148 -4.78 6.02 1.90
N LEU A 149 -4.82 5.51 3.14
CA LEU A 149 -5.72 5.94 4.20
C LEU A 149 -5.01 6.81 5.25
N ALA A 150 -3.76 7.23 5.02
CA ALA A 150 -3.05 8.11 5.94
C ALA A 150 -3.74 9.48 6.12
N ASP A 151 -4.55 9.90 5.13
CA ASP A 151 -5.40 11.08 5.15
C ASP A 151 -6.70 10.90 5.97
N ASP A 152 -7.01 9.68 6.43
CA ASP A 152 -8.18 9.36 7.24
C ASP A 152 -7.80 8.48 8.46
N PRO A 153 -7.48 9.12 9.60
CA PRO A 153 -7.08 8.41 10.82
C PRO A 153 -8.14 7.50 11.43
N TYR A 154 -9.41 7.67 11.08
CA TYR A 154 -10.51 6.84 11.58
C TYR A 154 -10.68 5.60 10.71
N ALA A 155 -10.77 5.78 9.39
CA ALA A 155 -10.83 4.67 8.46
C ALA A 155 -9.58 3.78 8.56
N GLN A 156 -8.39 4.38 8.72
CA GLN A 156 -7.15 3.63 8.92
C GLN A 156 -7.23 2.69 10.12
N GLU A 157 -7.72 3.17 11.27
CA GLU A 157 -7.85 2.36 12.48
C GLU A 157 -8.94 1.28 12.34
N TYR A 158 -10.08 1.65 11.77
CA TYR A 158 -11.19 0.73 11.48
C TYR A 158 -10.73 -0.44 10.58
N PHE A 159 -10.14 -0.14 9.42
CA PHE A 159 -9.68 -1.15 8.47
C PHE A 159 -8.46 -1.92 9.00
N SER A 160 -7.57 -1.30 9.78
CA SER A 160 -6.48 -2.03 10.44
C SER A 160 -7.00 -3.10 11.41
N ASN A 161 -8.03 -2.77 12.20
CA ASN A 161 -8.66 -3.71 13.12
C ASN A 161 -9.43 -4.80 12.38
N LEU A 162 -10.12 -4.44 11.28
CA LEU A 162 -10.83 -5.40 10.44
C LEU A 162 -9.87 -6.36 9.74
N LEU A 163 -8.74 -5.85 9.23
CA LEU A 163 -7.68 -6.65 8.60
C LEU A 163 -7.09 -7.67 9.58
N LYS A 164 -6.84 -7.27 10.84
CA LYS A 164 -6.39 -8.20 11.89
C LYS A 164 -7.38 -9.35 12.10
N LYS A 165 -8.68 -9.04 12.18
CA LYS A 165 -9.75 -10.05 12.30
C LYS A 165 -9.85 -10.95 11.06
N ALA A 166 -9.74 -10.37 9.86
CA ALA A 166 -9.76 -11.11 8.61
C ALA A 166 -8.58 -12.08 8.49
N ILE A 167 -7.38 -11.67 8.92
CA ILE A 167 -6.20 -12.55 8.98
C ILE A 167 -6.43 -13.70 9.96
N GLU A 168 -7.04 -13.45 11.12
CA GLU A 168 -7.36 -14.49 12.11
C GLU A 168 -8.39 -15.48 11.58
N GLN A 169 -9.50 -14.99 11.00
CA GLN A 169 -10.50 -15.83 10.34
C GLN A 169 -9.91 -16.64 9.17
N ALA A 170 -9.01 -16.05 8.38
CA ALA A 170 -8.34 -16.77 7.31
C ALA A 170 -7.45 -17.91 7.84
N LYS A 171 -6.83 -17.75 9.02
CA LYS A 171 -6.06 -18.83 9.68
C LYS A 171 -6.97 -19.97 10.13
N GLU A 172 -8.17 -19.67 10.60
CA GLU A 172 -9.17 -20.69 10.97
C GLU A 172 -9.71 -21.45 9.75
N MET A 173 -9.83 -20.78 8.60
CA MET A 173 -10.27 -21.38 7.33
C MET A 173 -9.15 -22.11 6.57
N PHE A 174 -8.27 -22.83 7.27
CA PHE A 174 -7.04 -23.47 6.75
C PHE A 174 -7.24 -24.30 5.47
N ASP A 175 -8.42 -24.92 5.31
CA ASP A 175 -8.73 -25.87 4.23
C ASP A 175 -9.31 -25.24 2.95
N ALA A 176 -9.39 -23.90 2.83
CA ALA A 176 -10.01 -23.26 1.66
C ALA A 176 -9.22 -22.05 1.11
N PRO A 177 -8.06 -22.26 0.45
CA PRO A 177 -7.24 -21.19 -0.13
C PRO A 177 -7.99 -20.24 -1.08
N ALA A 178 -8.86 -20.78 -1.93
CA ALA A 178 -9.66 -19.97 -2.85
C ALA A 178 -10.69 -19.07 -2.12
N LYS A 179 -11.26 -19.53 -1.00
CA LYS A 179 -12.18 -18.72 -0.18
C LYS A 179 -11.44 -17.62 0.57
N GLN A 180 -10.25 -17.92 1.09
CA GLN A 180 -9.39 -16.92 1.71
C GLN A 180 -9.05 -15.79 0.72
N TYR A 181 -8.67 -16.14 -0.50
CA TYR A 181 -8.42 -15.16 -1.55
C TYR A 181 -9.63 -14.25 -1.84
N LEU A 182 -10.84 -14.83 -1.98
CA LEU A 182 -12.06 -14.06 -2.21
C LEU A 182 -12.36 -13.10 -1.05
N LEU A 183 -12.20 -13.56 0.20
CA LEU A 183 -12.38 -12.72 1.38
C LEU A 183 -11.48 -11.47 1.34
N PHE A 184 -10.20 -11.64 0.97
CA PHE A 184 -9.28 -10.52 0.86
C PHE A 184 -9.54 -9.64 -0.37
N ALA A 185 -10.04 -10.20 -1.47
CA ALA A 185 -10.44 -9.43 -2.64
C ALA A 185 -11.66 -8.53 -2.36
N ASP A 186 -12.68 -9.07 -1.68
CA ASP A 186 -13.84 -8.31 -1.22
C ASP A 186 -13.42 -7.23 -0.21
N PHE A 187 -12.50 -7.57 0.70
CA PHE A 187 -11.96 -6.63 1.68
C PHE A 187 -11.18 -5.48 1.03
N GLU A 188 -10.40 -5.76 0.00
CA GLU A 188 -9.71 -4.73 -0.78
C GLU A 188 -10.69 -3.76 -1.45
N GLU A 189 -11.80 -4.26 -1.99
CA GLU A 189 -12.84 -3.40 -2.58
C GLU A 189 -13.47 -2.49 -1.52
N GLN A 190 -13.74 -3.01 -0.31
CA GLN A 190 -14.24 -2.20 0.80
C GLN A 190 -13.26 -1.09 1.21
N VAL A 191 -11.95 -1.38 1.24
CA VAL A 191 -10.90 -0.40 1.52
C VAL A 191 -10.81 0.65 0.41
N LYS A 192 -10.88 0.25 -0.86
CA LYS A 192 -10.88 1.17 -2.01
C LYS A 192 -12.06 2.12 -2.02
N GLU A 193 -13.24 1.61 -1.67
CA GLU A 193 -14.47 2.40 -1.59
C GLU A 193 -14.57 3.20 -0.28
N ARG A 194 -13.64 3.02 0.66
CA ARG A 194 -13.67 3.58 2.03
C ARG A 194 -15.03 3.36 2.70
N LYS A 195 -15.61 2.16 2.52
CA LYS A 195 -16.89 1.77 3.12
C LYS A 195 -16.68 1.45 4.60
N VAL A 196 -16.78 2.48 5.45
CA VAL A 196 -16.77 2.33 6.91
C VAL A 196 -18.20 2.15 7.40
N GLU A 197 -18.46 1.08 8.17
CA GLU A 197 -19.77 0.87 8.80
C GLU A 197 -20.08 2.02 9.77
N GLY A 198 -21.25 2.66 9.60
CA GLY A 198 -21.67 3.82 10.41
C GLY A 198 -21.46 5.20 9.76
N MET A 199 -20.90 5.27 8.55
CA MET A 199 -20.93 6.50 7.75
C MET A 199 -22.17 6.54 6.84
N PRO A 200 -22.91 7.67 6.79
CA PRO A 200 -24.08 7.82 5.93
C PRO A 200 -23.68 7.97 4.45
N SER A 201 -23.45 6.83 3.78
CA SER A 201 -23.00 6.75 2.39
C SER A 201 -23.89 7.52 1.41
N GLU A 202 -25.21 7.54 1.63
CA GLU A 202 -26.18 8.21 0.76
C GLU A 202 -25.98 9.72 0.69
N ARG A 203 -25.50 10.37 1.75
CA ARG A 203 -25.28 11.82 1.78
C ARG A 203 -23.97 12.25 1.12
N PHE A 204 -23.00 11.35 1.08
CA PHE A 204 -21.71 11.62 0.46
C PHE A 204 -21.72 11.40 -1.06
N ASP A 205 -22.76 10.77 -1.60
CA ASP A 205 -22.87 10.46 -3.04
C ASP A 205 -23.18 11.71 -3.90
N ASP A 206 -23.78 12.75 -3.29
CA ASP A 206 -24.06 14.02 -3.97
C ASP A 206 -22.82 14.95 -4.08
N LEU A 207 -21.72 14.60 -3.41
CA LEU A 207 -20.51 15.42 -3.36
C LEU A 207 -19.51 15.07 -4.47
N ASN A 208 -18.70 16.06 -4.88
CA ASN A 208 -17.58 15.84 -5.80
C ASN A 208 -16.59 14.82 -5.20
N PRO A 209 -16.06 13.83 -5.95
CA PRO A 209 -15.16 12.79 -5.43
C PRO A 209 -13.97 13.26 -4.58
N LYS A 210 -13.41 14.45 -4.86
CA LYS A 210 -12.31 15.01 -4.05
C LYS A 210 -12.80 15.52 -2.69
N VAL A 211 -13.88 16.31 -2.70
CA VAL A 211 -14.53 16.84 -1.49
C VAL A 211 -15.07 15.70 -0.64
N LYS A 212 -15.69 14.69 -1.28
CA LYS A 212 -16.17 13.47 -0.64
C LYS A 212 -15.11 12.82 0.26
N ARG A 213 -13.88 12.65 -0.24
CA ARG A 213 -12.79 12.03 0.51
C ARG A 213 -12.38 12.84 1.74
N HIS A 214 -12.24 14.15 1.60
CA HIS A 214 -11.86 15.03 2.71
C HIS A 214 -12.97 15.11 3.78
N VAL A 215 -14.22 15.30 3.35
CA VAL A 215 -15.37 15.39 4.25
C VAL A 215 -15.61 14.07 4.98
N GLN A 216 -15.42 12.91 4.32
CA GLN A 216 -15.46 11.60 4.98
C GLN A 216 -14.38 11.46 6.06
N ALA A 217 -13.14 11.87 5.77
CA ALA A 217 -12.06 11.83 6.74
C ALA A 217 -12.35 12.73 7.95
N TYR A 218 -12.83 13.95 7.73
CA TYR A 218 -13.22 14.88 8.81
C TYR A 218 -14.41 14.35 9.62
N TYR A 219 -15.39 13.71 8.96
CA TYR A 219 -16.51 13.06 9.63
C TYR A 219 -16.03 11.93 10.55
N GLY A 220 -15.09 11.12 10.08
CA GLY A 220 -14.44 10.06 10.86
C GLY A 220 -13.75 10.57 12.13
N LEU A 221 -13.16 11.78 12.11
CA LEU A 221 -12.55 12.37 13.31
C LEU A 221 -13.57 12.61 14.43
N PHE A 222 -14.81 12.98 14.09
CA PHE A 222 -15.87 13.12 15.08
C PHE A 222 -16.26 11.77 15.68
N LEU A 223 -16.36 10.71 14.88
CA LEU A 223 -16.62 9.36 15.37
C LEU A 223 -15.50 8.79 16.23
N LYS A 224 -14.26 9.20 15.97
CA LYS A 224 -13.07 8.77 16.72
C LYS A 224 -12.97 9.40 18.10
N HIS A 225 -13.21 10.71 18.18
CA HIS A 225 -12.89 11.51 19.37
C HIS A 225 -14.09 11.89 20.23
N LEU A 226 -15.31 11.66 19.75
CA LEU A 226 -16.53 11.87 20.53
C LEU A 226 -17.08 10.51 20.98
N ASP A 227 -17.17 10.32 22.30
CA ASP A 227 -17.88 9.18 22.87
C ASP A 227 -19.39 9.30 22.57
N ASP A 228 -20.02 8.15 22.30
CA ASP A 228 -21.43 7.96 21.87
C ASP A 228 -22.50 8.64 22.76
N VAL A 229 -22.09 9.17 23.93
CA VAL A 229 -22.97 9.78 24.93
C VAL A 229 -23.15 11.29 24.72
N SER A 230 -22.33 11.99 23.90
CA SER A 230 -22.34 13.46 23.91
C SER A 230 -22.12 14.16 22.56
N ASN A 231 -23.15 14.92 22.15
CA ASN A 231 -23.12 16.32 21.69
C ASN A 231 -23.41 16.67 20.22
N LEU A 232 -23.30 15.77 19.25
CA LEU A 232 -23.61 16.12 17.85
C LEU A 232 -24.48 15.07 17.16
N SER A 233 -25.55 15.53 16.52
CA SER A 233 -26.35 14.75 15.57
C SER A 233 -25.54 14.43 14.30
N GLU A 234 -26.01 13.46 13.51
CA GLU A 234 -25.41 13.12 12.21
C GLU A 234 -25.34 14.35 11.28
N ASP A 235 -26.40 15.16 11.26
CA ASP A 235 -26.47 16.40 10.48
C ASP A 235 -25.39 17.40 10.92
N GLU A 236 -25.26 17.65 12.23
CA GLU A 236 -24.27 18.61 12.73
C GLU A 236 -22.83 18.14 12.45
N ARG A 237 -22.55 16.84 12.55
CA ARG A 237 -21.23 16.29 12.20
C ARG A 237 -20.92 16.50 10.73
N PHE A 238 -21.90 16.26 9.84
CA PHE A 238 -21.74 16.51 8.41
C PHE A 238 -21.50 17.99 8.10
N ASP A 239 -22.28 18.88 8.69
CA ASP A 239 -22.14 20.34 8.52
C ASP A 239 -20.76 20.83 9.00
N PHE A 240 -20.28 20.33 10.15
CA PHE A 240 -18.94 20.65 10.61
C PHE A 240 -17.86 20.10 9.68
N SER A 241 -17.99 18.89 9.15
CA SER A 241 -17.04 18.33 8.18
C SER A 241 -16.96 19.14 6.90
N MET A 242 -18.11 19.61 6.39
CA MET A 242 -18.16 20.51 5.24
C MET A 242 -17.51 21.87 5.54
N ALA A 243 -17.79 22.45 6.70
CA ALA A 243 -17.17 23.71 7.12
C ALA A 243 -15.65 23.58 7.28
N ILE A 244 -15.16 22.42 7.77
CA ILE A 244 -13.73 22.14 7.84
C ILE A 244 -13.10 22.12 6.44
N ASP A 245 -13.73 21.43 5.48
CA ASP A 245 -13.23 21.38 4.10
C ASP A 245 -13.14 22.76 3.46
N GLU A 246 -14.15 23.61 3.66
CA GLU A 246 -14.14 25.00 3.17
C GLU A 246 -13.00 25.82 3.79
N VAL A 247 -12.81 25.73 5.11
CA VAL A 247 -11.75 26.45 5.84
C VAL A 247 -10.36 25.99 5.39
N VAL A 248 -10.16 24.68 5.26
CA VAL A 248 -8.88 24.10 4.81
C VAL A 248 -8.59 24.51 3.37
N THR A 249 -9.56 24.39 2.47
CA THR A 249 -9.42 24.78 1.06
C THR A 249 -9.09 26.27 0.92
N SER A 250 -9.77 27.14 1.68
CA SER A 250 -9.49 28.57 1.70
C SER A 250 -8.10 28.87 2.25
N ALA A 251 -7.69 28.21 3.34
CA ALA A 251 -6.37 28.42 3.95
C ALA A 251 -5.24 27.97 3.03
N VAL A 252 -5.39 26.83 2.34
CA VAL A 252 -4.41 26.32 1.37
C VAL A 252 -4.33 27.25 0.15
N ALA A 253 -5.46 27.76 -0.34
CA ALA A 253 -5.46 28.70 -1.46
C ALA A 253 -4.77 30.04 -1.11
N GLU A 254 -5.01 30.56 0.10
CA GLU A 254 -4.43 31.83 0.57
C GLU A 254 -2.93 31.72 0.91
N PHE A 255 -2.50 30.62 1.54
CA PHE A 255 -1.17 30.48 2.14
C PHE A 255 -0.34 29.33 1.54
N SER A 256 -0.59 28.97 0.27
CA SER A 256 0.03 27.83 -0.44
C SER A 256 1.55 27.68 -0.32
N ILE A 257 2.28 28.76 -0.05
CA ILE A 257 3.75 28.79 0.05
C ILE A 257 4.24 28.66 1.50
N ASN A 258 3.36 28.85 2.49
CA ASN A 258 3.73 28.85 3.90
C ASN A 258 2.84 27.91 4.75
N PRO A 259 3.27 26.65 4.93
CA PRO A 259 2.52 25.66 5.71
C PRO A 259 2.18 26.11 7.14
N GLN A 260 3.03 26.90 7.78
CA GLN A 260 2.78 27.39 9.14
C GLN A 260 1.61 28.36 9.22
N GLU A 261 1.40 29.17 8.18
CA GLU A 261 0.28 30.11 8.13
C GLU A 261 -1.04 29.40 7.79
N ILE A 262 -1.00 28.34 6.98
CA ILE A 262 -2.14 27.44 6.75
C ILE A 262 -2.64 26.90 8.10
N GLU A 263 -1.74 26.36 8.92
CA GLU A 263 -2.08 25.77 10.22
C GLU A 263 -2.66 26.79 11.20
N LYS A 264 -2.06 27.98 11.27
CA LYS A 264 -2.57 29.07 12.13
C LYS A 264 -3.96 29.52 11.68
N GLN A 265 -4.19 29.63 10.38
CA GLN A 265 -5.47 30.02 9.82
C GLN A 265 -6.56 29.00 10.15
N ILE A 266 -6.27 27.71 9.93
CA ILE A 266 -7.16 26.60 10.30
C ILE A 266 -7.50 26.65 11.79
N ASN A 267 -6.50 26.77 12.67
CA ASN A 267 -6.73 26.82 14.10
C ASN A 267 -7.58 28.03 14.51
N ARG A 268 -7.29 29.21 13.94
CA ARG A 268 -8.01 30.46 14.23
C ARG A 268 -9.49 30.39 13.82
N GLN A 269 -9.81 29.75 12.70
CA GLN A 269 -11.19 29.69 12.18
C GLN A 269 -11.99 28.53 12.79
N LEU A 270 -11.38 27.35 12.95
CA LEU A 270 -12.07 26.16 13.45
C LEU A 270 -12.25 26.17 14.98
N LEU A 271 -11.28 26.71 15.74
CA LEU A 271 -11.34 26.64 17.20
C LEU A 271 -12.59 27.31 17.80
N PRO A 272 -12.99 28.54 17.40
CA PRO A 272 -14.21 29.16 17.90
C PRO A 272 -15.48 28.40 17.50
N MET A 273 -15.50 27.85 16.27
CA MET A 273 -16.63 27.11 15.71
C MET A 273 -16.87 25.80 16.48
N MET A 274 -15.82 25.03 16.69
CA MET A 274 -15.90 23.71 17.32
C MET A 274 -15.97 23.79 18.85
N PHE A 275 -15.29 24.76 19.48
CA PHE A 275 -15.29 24.92 20.94
C PHE A 275 -16.71 25.02 21.52
N LYS A 276 -17.61 25.73 20.84
CA LYS A 276 -18.99 25.93 21.29
C LYS A 276 -19.80 24.62 21.32
N ALA A 277 -19.49 23.69 20.41
CA ALA A 277 -20.28 22.48 20.20
C ALA A 277 -19.72 21.25 20.94
N ILE A 278 -18.39 21.09 20.96
CA ILE A 278 -17.74 19.88 21.49
C ILE A 278 -16.76 20.16 22.64
N GLY A 279 -16.61 21.42 23.05
CA GLY A 279 -15.71 21.83 24.12
C GLY A 279 -14.23 21.87 23.71
N MET A 280 -13.39 22.44 24.59
CA MET A 280 -12.01 22.81 24.25
C MET A 280 -11.10 21.62 23.93
N ASN A 281 -11.22 20.54 24.70
CA ASN A 281 -10.30 19.41 24.59
C ASN A 281 -10.55 18.64 23.29
N ALA A 282 -11.80 18.26 23.01
CA ALA A 282 -12.17 17.59 21.77
C ALA A 282 -11.91 18.47 20.52
N ALA A 283 -12.24 19.76 20.59
CA ALA A 283 -11.96 20.69 19.49
C ALA A 283 -10.45 20.77 19.15
N LYS A 284 -9.58 20.87 20.16
CA LYS A 284 -8.13 20.89 19.93
C LYS A 284 -7.63 19.59 19.32
N THR A 285 -8.12 18.44 19.78
CA THR A 285 -7.72 17.13 19.24
C THR A 285 -8.11 17.01 17.77
N ILE A 286 -9.37 17.30 17.42
CA ILE A 286 -9.84 17.22 16.03
C ILE A 286 -9.09 18.22 15.15
N ILE A 287 -8.86 19.46 15.59
CA ILE A 287 -8.10 20.46 14.83
C ILE A 287 -6.66 20.01 14.58
N ASN A 288 -6.01 19.36 15.55
CA ASN A 288 -4.67 18.83 15.37
C ASN A 288 -4.63 17.74 14.29
N ASP A 289 -5.62 16.85 14.28
CA ASP A 289 -5.73 15.81 13.25
C ASP A 289 -6.04 16.40 11.87
N VAL A 290 -6.92 17.41 11.79
CA VAL A 290 -7.18 18.16 10.54
C VAL A 290 -5.89 18.81 10.01
N ILE A 291 -5.07 19.38 10.90
CA ILE A 291 -3.77 19.94 10.53
C ILE A 291 -2.82 18.84 10.01
N GLN A 292 -2.80 17.67 10.63
CA GLN A 292 -2.00 16.54 10.13
C GLN A 292 -2.46 16.07 8.75
N ILE A 293 -3.76 15.92 8.52
CA ILE A 293 -4.34 15.57 7.22
C ILE A 293 -3.94 16.62 6.17
N THR A 294 -4.04 17.91 6.54
CA THR A 294 -3.66 19.02 5.64
C THR A 294 -2.17 19.00 5.29
N ARG A 295 -1.30 18.70 6.26
CA ARG A 295 0.15 18.55 6.03
C ARG A 295 0.44 17.42 5.04
N LEU A 296 -0.22 16.28 5.17
CA LEU A 296 -0.06 15.15 4.25
C LEU A 296 -0.50 15.54 2.83
N GLY A 297 -1.63 16.24 2.70
CA GLY A 297 -2.12 16.74 1.41
C GLY A 297 -1.19 17.76 0.74
N VAL A 298 -0.65 18.72 1.52
CA VAL A 298 0.25 19.78 1.00
C VAL A 298 1.65 19.23 0.69
N ALA A 299 2.14 18.24 1.43
CA ALA A 299 3.45 17.62 1.20
C ALA A 299 3.52 16.78 -0.08
N GLY A 300 2.42 16.66 -0.83
CA GLY A 300 2.41 15.90 -2.07
C GLY A 300 2.41 14.39 -1.85
N TYR A 301 1.98 13.90 -0.69
CA TYR A 301 1.50 12.52 -0.56
C TYR A 301 0.19 12.41 -1.36
N HIS A 302 0.33 12.35 -2.68
CA HIS A 302 -0.74 11.97 -3.57
C HIS A 302 -0.68 10.45 -3.72
N SER A 303 -1.78 9.80 -3.33
CA SER A 303 -2.22 8.49 -3.82
C SER A 303 -2.25 8.44 -5.34
#